data_AF-A0A1H2WBU9-F1
#
_entry.id   AF-A0A1H2WBU9-F1
#
_cell.length_a   1.000
_cell.length_b   1.000
_cell.length_c   1.000
_cell.angle_alpha   90.00
_cell.angle_beta   90.00
_cell.angle_gamma   90.00
#
_symmetry.space_group_name_H-M   'P 1'
#
loop_
_entity.id
_entity.type
_entity.pdbx_description
1 polymer ?
#
loop_
_entity_poly.entity_id
_entity_poly.type
_entity_poly.pdbx_seq_one_letter_code
_entity_poly.pdbx_strand_id
1 'polypeptide(L)'
;MRIQLVTAIVTATFATTIANADDAPEKSYLFVEVGEKAELTDGQLILLGVGDEVSVFSDRPYRDAGFITRAELFEIWGKGENNFEENPPNVALTGSVGGKSQVVILEISNPKVSDDQVTYDYTYVEGSDAMAFDNPVMVIDSFSWRPPYSCCI
;
A
#
# COMPACT_ATOMS: atom_id res chain seq x y z
N MET A 1 50.13 -1.91 63.71
CA MET A 1 49.39 -2.76 62.75
C MET A 1 48.11 -2.01 62.37
N ARG A 2 48.08 -1.34 61.21
CA ARG A 2 46.91 -0.59 60.70
C ARG A 2 46.41 -1.32 59.46
N ILE A 3 45.22 -1.88 59.53
CA ILE A 3 44.53 -2.53 58.41
C ILE A 3 43.72 -1.44 57.70
N GLN A 4 44.04 -1.14 56.44
CA GLN A 4 43.20 -0.28 55.61
C GLN A 4 42.31 -1.18 54.75
N LEU A 5 41.00 -1.13 54.99
CA LEU A 5 39.99 -1.68 54.08
C LEU A 5 39.90 -0.75 52.87
N VAL A 6 40.10 -1.29 51.66
CA VAL A 6 39.84 -0.59 50.41
C VAL A 6 38.46 -1.03 49.90
N THR A 7 37.48 -0.14 49.95
CA THR A 7 36.16 -0.37 49.36
C THR A 7 36.21 0.02 47.88
N ALA A 8 36.02 -0.94 46.98
CA ALA A 8 35.88 -0.67 45.55
C ALA A 8 34.43 -0.26 45.25
N ILE A 9 34.23 0.99 44.84
CA ILE A 9 32.96 1.46 44.28
C ILE A 9 32.97 1.10 42.80
N VAL A 10 32.12 0.16 42.39
CA VAL A 10 31.90 -0.19 40.98
C VAL A 10 30.79 0.71 40.45
N THR A 11 31.17 1.72 39.66
CA THR A 11 30.21 2.58 38.96
C THR A 11 29.81 1.90 37.66
N ALA A 12 28.58 1.39 37.58
CA ALA A 12 28.03 0.86 36.34
C ALA A 12 27.52 2.03 35.46
N THR A 13 28.28 2.39 34.44
CA THR A 13 27.82 3.29 33.37
C THR A 13 26.89 2.52 32.44
N PHE A 14 25.59 2.84 32.49
CA PHE A 14 24.64 2.44 31.45
C PHE A 14 24.86 3.34 30.23
N ALA A 15 25.42 2.79 29.15
CA ALA A 15 25.46 3.47 27.86
C ALA A 15 24.04 3.47 27.28
N THR A 16 23.41 4.63 27.22
CA THR A 16 22.19 4.84 26.43
C THR A 16 22.60 4.97 24.97
N THR A 17 22.26 3.98 24.14
CA THR A 17 22.33 4.13 22.69
C THR A 17 21.26 5.14 22.27
N ILE A 18 21.69 6.33 21.85
CA ILE A 18 20.84 7.27 21.12
C ILE A 18 20.67 6.68 19.73
N ALA A 19 19.49 6.14 19.42
CA ALA A 19 19.14 5.79 18.05
C ALA A 19 19.04 7.09 17.24
N ASN A 20 19.77 7.18 16.12
CA ASN A 20 19.63 8.31 15.22
C ASN A 20 18.23 8.28 14.60
N ALA A 21 17.54 9.41 14.58
CA ALA A 21 16.20 9.53 13.99
C ALA A 21 16.20 9.37 12.44
N ASP A 22 17.38 9.31 11.81
CA ASP A 22 17.55 9.14 10.35
C ASP A 22 17.58 7.66 9.90
N ASP A 23 17.56 6.69 10.81
CA ASP A 23 17.51 5.25 10.47
C ASP A 23 16.08 4.67 10.44
N ALA A 24 15.05 5.53 10.46
CA ALA A 24 13.67 5.06 10.39
C ALA A 24 13.39 4.49 8.98
N PRO A 25 12.84 3.26 8.86
CA PRO A 25 12.58 2.66 7.56
C PRO A 25 11.64 3.56 6.75
N GLU A 26 11.81 3.63 5.43
CA GLU A 26 10.86 4.37 4.60
C GLU A 26 9.43 3.83 4.78
N LYS A 27 8.45 4.72 4.71
CA LYS A 27 7.05 4.31 4.81
C LYS A 27 6.63 3.64 3.51
N SER A 28 6.02 2.48 3.62
CA SER A 28 5.35 1.79 2.52
C SER A 28 3.85 1.83 2.75
N TYR A 29 3.06 2.01 1.69
CA TYR A 29 1.60 2.10 1.77
C TYR A 29 0.93 1.13 0.80
N LEU A 30 -0.11 0.44 1.28
CA LEU A 30 -1.09 -0.22 0.43
C LEU A 30 -2.19 0.77 0.06
N PHE A 31 -2.70 0.63 -1.16
CA PHE A 31 -3.81 1.43 -1.67
C PHE A 31 -5.03 0.52 -1.85
N VAL A 32 -6.22 1.01 -1.53
CA VAL A 32 -7.47 0.26 -1.67
C VAL A 32 -8.47 1.07 -2.47
N GLU A 33 -8.88 0.51 -3.59
CA GLU A 33 -9.97 1.02 -4.42
C GLU A 33 -11.20 0.12 -4.28
N VAL A 34 -12.38 0.74 -4.30
CA VAL A 34 -13.66 0.06 -4.26
C VAL A 34 -14.53 0.57 -5.41
N GLY A 35 -15.38 -0.29 -5.93
CA GLY A 35 -16.35 0.06 -6.96
C GLY A 35 -17.62 -0.77 -6.82
N GLU A 36 -18.55 -0.55 -7.73
CA GLU A 36 -19.77 -1.35 -7.81
C GLU A 36 -19.54 -2.65 -8.60
N LYS A 37 -18.71 -2.57 -9.65
CA LYS A 37 -18.37 -3.70 -10.51
C LYS A 37 -16.93 -3.64 -11.02
N ALA A 38 -16.35 -4.80 -11.26
CA ALA A 38 -15.12 -4.95 -12.02
C ALA A 38 -15.35 -5.83 -13.24
N GLU A 39 -14.75 -5.46 -14.36
CA GLU A 39 -14.75 -6.24 -15.59
C GLU A 39 -13.31 -6.42 -16.09
N LEU A 40 -12.98 -7.64 -16.51
CA LEU A 40 -11.74 -7.98 -17.18
C LEU A 40 -12.08 -8.27 -18.64
N THR A 41 -11.58 -7.47 -19.56
CA THR A 41 -11.90 -7.60 -20.98
C THR A 41 -10.77 -7.06 -21.85
N ASP A 42 -10.39 -7.79 -22.90
CA ASP A 42 -9.41 -7.35 -23.89
C ASP A 42 -8.07 -6.84 -23.30
N GLY A 43 -7.61 -7.45 -22.19
CA GLY A 43 -6.38 -7.04 -21.49
C GLY A 43 -6.54 -5.79 -20.62
N GLN A 44 -7.77 -5.31 -20.42
CA GLN A 44 -8.10 -4.20 -19.56
C GLN A 44 -8.92 -4.64 -18.33
N LEU A 45 -8.52 -4.15 -17.17
CA LEU A 45 -9.30 -4.17 -15.94
C LEU A 45 -10.07 -2.86 -15.87
N ILE A 46 -11.37 -2.95 -15.71
CA ILE A 46 -12.29 -1.82 -15.64
C ILE A 46 -13.00 -1.87 -14.30
N LEU A 47 -12.80 -0.87 -13.45
CA LEU A 47 -13.59 -0.66 -12.23
C LEU A 47 -14.64 0.41 -12.48
N LEU A 48 -15.90 0.06 -12.23
CA LEU A 48 -17.08 0.89 -12.46
C LEU A 48 -17.68 1.38 -11.14
N GLY A 49 -18.31 2.55 -11.18
CA GLY A 49 -18.96 3.14 -10.00
C GLY A 49 -17.94 3.50 -8.92
N VAL A 50 -16.77 4.00 -9.32
CA VAL A 50 -15.71 4.38 -8.38
C VAL A 50 -15.91 5.81 -7.89
N GLY A 51 -15.73 6.03 -6.58
CA GLY A 51 -15.67 7.37 -5.98
C GLY A 51 -14.28 7.99 -6.10
N ASP A 52 -14.08 9.27 -5.83
CA ASP A 52 -12.76 9.94 -5.99
C ASP A 52 -11.70 9.50 -4.96
N GLU A 53 -12.14 8.98 -3.81
CA GLU A 53 -11.24 8.60 -2.71
C GLU A 53 -10.64 7.20 -2.89
N VAL A 54 -9.35 7.09 -2.58
CA VAL A 54 -8.58 5.85 -2.46
C VAL A 54 -8.13 5.72 -1.02
N SER A 55 -8.42 4.60 -0.37
CA SER A 55 -7.95 4.39 1.01
C SER A 55 -6.48 4.02 1.01
N VAL A 56 -5.72 4.51 1.99
CA VAL A 56 -4.30 4.19 2.17
C VAL A 56 -4.04 3.61 3.55
N PHE A 57 -3.12 2.65 3.63
CA PHE A 57 -2.73 2.02 4.89
C PHE A 57 -1.23 1.71 4.91
N SER A 58 -0.51 2.21 5.91
CA SER A 58 0.93 2.01 6.01
C SER A 58 1.31 0.64 6.57
N ASP A 59 2.42 0.10 6.10
CA ASP A 59 3.07 -1.03 6.74
C ASP A 59 3.66 -0.69 8.12
N ARG A 60 3.86 -1.73 8.93
CA ARG A 60 4.53 -1.63 10.23
C ARG A 60 6.00 -1.19 10.04
N PRO A 61 6.57 -0.42 11.00
CA PRO A 61 6.04 -0.07 12.32
C PRO A 61 5.05 1.11 12.33
N TYR A 62 4.84 1.76 11.19
CA TYR A 62 3.94 2.89 11.07
C TYR A 62 2.48 2.45 11.23
N ARG A 63 1.63 3.38 11.66
CA ARG A 63 0.19 3.15 11.93
C ARG A 63 -0.63 4.26 11.28
N ASP A 64 -0.31 4.56 10.04
CA ASP A 64 -0.96 5.60 9.27
C ASP A 64 -2.06 4.96 8.42
N ALA A 65 -3.23 5.57 8.44
CA ALA A 65 -4.36 5.23 7.59
C ALA A 65 -5.05 6.53 7.16
N GLY A 66 -5.68 6.53 6.00
CA GLY A 66 -6.40 7.71 5.51
C GLY A 66 -6.94 7.53 4.11
N PHE A 67 -7.16 8.65 3.44
CA PHE A 67 -7.60 8.71 2.05
C PHE A 67 -6.70 9.66 1.26
N ILE A 68 -6.48 9.33 0.00
CA ILE A 68 -5.97 10.24 -1.03
C ILE A 68 -7.00 10.31 -2.15
N THR A 69 -6.92 11.33 -2.99
CA THR A 69 -7.68 11.36 -4.24
C THR A 69 -7.07 10.39 -5.25
N ARG A 70 -7.88 9.88 -6.17
CA ARG A 70 -7.37 9.06 -7.29
C ARG A 70 -6.38 9.84 -8.16
N ALA A 71 -6.61 11.14 -8.32
CA ALA A 71 -5.66 12.02 -9.00
C ALA A 71 -4.29 12.03 -8.33
N GLU A 72 -4.23 12.07 -6.99
CA GLU A 72 -2.97 11.95 -6.24
C GLU A 72 -2.31 10.57 -6.43
N LEU A 73 -3.09 9.48 -6.42
CA LEU A 73 -2.55 8.14 -6.72
C LEU A 73 -1.89 8.09 -8.11
N PHE A 74 -2.52 8.70 -9.11
CA PHE A 74 -1.99 8.70 -10.47
C PHE A 74 -0.79 9.63 -10.62
N GLU A 75 -0.78 10.74 -9.88
CA GLU A 75 0.36 11.64 -9.84
C GLU A 75 1.62 10.94 -9.30
N ILE A 76 1.49 10.05 -8.33
CA ILE A 76 2.63 9.33 -7.74
C ILE A 76 3.02 8.08 -8.53
N TRP A 77 2.18 7.65 -9.48
CA TRP A 77 2.36 6.41 -10.24
C TRP A 77 3.72 6.31 -10.93
N GLY A 78 4.18 7.40 -11.56
CA GLY A 78 5.47 7.49 -12.27
C GLY A 78 6.53 8.31 -11.53
N LYS A 79 6.39 8.55 -10.22
CA LYS A 79 7.29 9.43 -9.46
C LYS A 79 8.15 8.66 -8.47
N GLY A 80 9.43 9.01 -8.41
CA GLY A 80 10.40 8.43 -7.48
C GLY A 80 11.09 7.20 -8.05
N GLU A 81 12.05 6.64 -7.30
CA GLU A 81 12.70 5.38 -7.65
C GLU A 81 11.77 4.19 -7.35
N ASN A 82 11.82 3.13 -8.17
CA ASN A 82 10.95 1.95 -8.05
C ASN A 82 9.45 2.30 -8.03
N ASN A 83 9.04 3.24 -8.87
CA ASN A 83 7.64 3.64 -9.03
C ASN A 83 6.83 2.60 -9.85
N PHE A 84 5.51 2.75 -9.87
CA PHE A 84 4.59 1.82 -10.54
C PHE A 84 4.64 1.86 -12.08
N GLU A 85 5.20 2.91 -12.67
CA GLU A 85 5.43 2.94 -14.13
C GLU A 85 6.63 2.07 -14.52
N GLU A 86 7.69 2.05 -13.71
CA GLU A 86 8.89 1.24 -13.93
C GLU A 86 8.75 -0.20 -13.42
N ASN A 87 8.03 -0.39 -12.31
CA ASN A 87 7.79 -1.68 -11.66
C ASN A 87 6.29 -1.80 -11.32
N PRO A 88 5.47 -2.29 -12.27
CA PRO A 88 4.02 -2.40 -12.10
C PRO A 88 3.61 -3.15 -10.82
N PRO A 89 2.59 -2.67 -10.09
CA PRO A 89 2.16 -3.30 -8.86
C PRO A 89 1.34 -4.56 -9.12
N ASN A 90 1.43 -5.49 -8.16
CA ASN A 90 0.42 -6.52 -7.99
C ASN A 90 -0.87 -5.93 -7.41
N VAL A 91 -2.00 -6.48 -7.80
CA VAL A 91 -3.28 -6.21 -7.17
C VAL A 91 -3.98 -7.50 -6.81
N ALA A 92 -4.61 -7.51 -5.64
CA ALA A 92 -5.63 -8.49 -5.30
C ALA A 92 -7.00 -7.87 -5.58
N LEU A 93 -7.67 -8.34 -6.64
CA LEU A 93 -9.06 -8.01 -6.92
C LEU A 93 -9.95 -9.08 -6.30
N THR A 94 -10.73 -8.69 -5.30
CA THR A 94 -11.73 -9.54 -4.65
C THR A 94 -13.13 -9.07 -4.99
N GLY A 95 -14.10 -9.96 -4.99
CA GLY A 95 -15.50 -9.60 -5.21
C GLY A 95 -16.43 -10.82 -5.21
N SER A 96 -17.71 -10.60 -5.49
CA SER A 96 -18.70 -11.68 -5.61
C SER A 96 -18.88 -12.12 -7.06
N VAL A 97 -18.93 -13.43 -7.29
CA VAL A 97 -19.28 -14.05 -8.58
C VAL A 97 -20.33 -15.11 -8.32
N GLY A 98 -21.55 -14.89 -8.82
CA GLY A 98 -22.67 -15.80 -8.57
C GLY A 98 -22.97 -16.00 -7.07
N GLY A 99 -22.77 -14.96 -6.25
CA GLY A 99 -22.99 -15.00 -4.80
C GLY A 99 -21.87 -15.63 -3.98
N LYS A 100 -20.71 -15.96 -4.59
CA LYS A 100 -19.54 -16.51 -3.91
C LYS A 100 -18.38 -15.53 -3.96
N SER A 101 -17.63 -15.41 -2.86
CA SER A 101 -16.40 -14.61 -2.84
C SER A 101 -15.32 -15.27 -3.69
N GLN A 102 -14.76 -14.50 -4.61
CA GLN A 102 -13.64 -14.88 -5.47
C GLN A 102 -12.51 -13.87 -5.33
N VAL A 103 -11.31 -14.28 -5.71
CA VAL A 103 -10.12 -13.44 -5.76
C VAL A 103 -9.32 -13.75 -7.01
N VAL A 104 -8.77 -12.72 -7.65
CA VAL A 104 -7.78 -12.82 -8.71
C VAL A 104 -6.62 -11.87 -8.41
N ILE A 105 -5.40 -12.33 -8.68
CA ILE A 105 -4.19 -11.54 -8.59
C ILE A 105 -3.76 -11.16 -10.00
N LEU A 106 -3.54 -9.88 -10.20
CA LEU A 106 -3.15 -9.28 -11.48
C LEU A 106 -1.95 -8.37 -11.25
N GLU A 107 -1.18 -8.11 -12.29
CA GLU A 107 -0.26 -6.97 -12.37
C GLU A 107 -0.94 -5.90 -13.24
N ILE A 108 -0.93 -4.63 -12.82
CA ILE A 108 -1.67 -3.55 -13.52
C ILE A 108 -0.76 -2.39 -13.93
N SER A 109 -1.13 -1.72 -15.02
CA SER A 109 -0.39 -0.57 -15.55
C SER A 109 -1.31 0.42 -16.27
N ASN A 110 -0.76 1.56 -16.68
CA ASN A 110 -1.44 2.57 -17.50
C ASN A 110 -2.82 3.00 -16.98
N PRO A 111 -2.93 3.43 -15.71
CA PRO A 111 -4.21 3.86 -15.15
C PRO A 111 -4.81 5.03 -15.94
N LYS A 112 -6.12 4.96 -16.21
CA LYS A 112 -6.89 6.04 -16.85
C LYS A 112 -8.21 6.21 -16.13
N VAL A 113 -8.63 7.46 -15.94
CA VAL A 113 -9.93 7.80 -15.36
C VAL A 113 -10.83 8.38 -16.45
N SER A 114 -12.10 7.96 -16.45
CA SER A 114 -13.16 8.54 -17.27
C SER A 114 -14.44 8.52 -16.44
N ASP A 115 -14.96 9.70 -16.09
CA ASP A 115 -16.15 9.85 -15.26
C ASP A 115 -16.09 9.04 -13.95
N ASP A 116 -16.97 8.06 -13.77
CA ASP A 116 -17.09 7.17 -12.61
C ASP A 116 -16.40 5.81 -12.82
N GLN A 117 -15.46 5.75 -13.77
CA GLN A 117 -14.70 4.55 -14.13
C GLN A 117 -13.19 4.81 -14.06
N VAL A 118 -12.48 3.78 -13.60
CA VAL A 118 -11.03 3.67 -13.77
C VAL A 118 -10.67 2.41 -14.54
N THR A 119 -9.73 2.53 -15.47
CA THR A 119 -9.22 1.41 -16.27
C THR A 119 -7.73 1.25 -16.09
N TYR A 120 -7.26 0.01 -16.14
CA TYR A 120 -5.85 -0.36 -16.17
C TYR A 120 -5.64 -1.39 -17.27
N ASP A 121 -4.46 -1.39 -17.88
CA ASP A 121 -4.01 -2.58 -18.61
C ASP A 121 -3.58 -3.62 -17.55
N TYR A 122 -3.86 -4.91 -17.79
CA TYR A 122 -3.53 -5.96 -16.81
C TYR A 122 -2.81 -7.15 -17.43
N THR A 123 -1.98 -7.78 -16.60
CA THR A 123 -1.45 -9.14 -16.81
C THR A 123 -1.99 -10.05 -15.73
N TYR A 124 -2.54 -11.21 -16.12
CA TYR A 124 -3.01 -12.21 -15.16
C TYR A 124 -1.82 -12.88 -14.45
N VAL A 125 -1.91 -13.01 -13.13
CA VAL A 125 -0.91 -13.73 -12.32
C VAL A 125 -1.50 -15.07 -11.85
N GLU A 126 -2.52 -15.05 -10.99
CA GLU A 126 -3.16 -16.26 -10.45
C GLU A 126 -4.57 -16.01 -9.88
N GLY A 127 -5.29 -17.08 -9.55
CA GLY A 127 -6.61 -17.02 -8.89
C GLY A 127 -7.79 -17.35 -9.81
N SER A 128 -8.90 -16.64 -9.63
CA SER A 128 -10.15 -16.86 -10.36
C SER A 128 -10.01 -16.53 -11.85
N ASP A 129 -10.66 -17.31 -12.71
CA ASP A 129 -10.83 -17.06 -14.15
C ASP A 129 -12.11 -16.25 -14.47
N ALA A 130 -12.68 -15.60 -13.46
CA ALA A 130 -13.90 -14.84 -13.61
C ALA A 130 -13.58 -13.52 -14.33
N MET A 131 -14.43 -13.15 -15.28
CA MET A 131 -14.24 -11.92 -16.07
C MET A 131 -15.07 -10.73 -15.54
N ALA A 132 -15.88 -10.95 -14.51
CA ALA A 132 -16.67 -9.91 -13.87
C ALA A 132 -16.85 -10.19 -12.37
N PHE A 133 -16.83 -9.14 -11.57
CA PHE A 133 -16.99 -9.19 -10.11
C PHE A 133 -17.98 -8.13 -9.65
N ASP A 134 -18.93 -8.51 -8.80
CA ASP A 134 -19.81 -7.57 -8.11
C ASP A 134 -19.20 -7.15 -6.77
N ASN A 135 -19.37 -5.88 -6.38
CA ASN A 135 -18.81 -5.28 -5.17
C ASN A 135 -17.29 -5.51 -5.05
N PRO A 136 -16.49 -5.11 -6.06
CA PRO A 136 -15.06 -5.34 -6.03
C PRO A 136 -14.36 -4.52 -4.94
N VAL A 137 -13.37 -5.14 -4.32
CA VAL A 137 -12.33 -4.45 -3.54
C VAL A 137 -10.99 -4.80 -4.15
N MET A 138 -10.26 -3.78 -4.60
CA MET A 138 -8.94 -3.90 -5.20
C MET A 138 -7.90 -3.37 -4.22
N VAL A 139 -7.01 -4.26 -3.76
CA VAL A 139 -5.86 -3.88 -2.93
C VAL A 139 -4.63 -3.85 -3.83
N ILE A 140 -4.00 -2.69 -3.93
CA ILE A 140 -2.78 -2.45 -4.70
C ILE A 140 -1.58 -2.53 -3.75
N ASP A 141 -0.63 -3.39 -4.12
CA ASP A 141 0.67 -3.57 -3.48
C ASP A 141 1.45 -2.24 -3.39
N SER A 142 2.37 -2.18 -2.44
CA SER A 142 3.05 -0.97 -2.03
C SER A 142 4.33 -0.67 -2.81
N PHE A 143 4.73 0.60 -2.80
CA PHE A 143 6.11 1.01 -3.01
C PHE A 143 6.50 2.02 -1.93
N SER A 144 7.80 2.21 -1.71
CA SER A 144 8.30 3.18 -0.74
C SER A 144 7.89 4.60 -1.14
N TRP A 145 6.98 5.22 -0.39
CA TRP A 145 6.46 6.55 -0.68
C TRP A 145 6.00 7.28 0.58
N ARG A 146 6.18 8.61 0.63
CA ARG A 146 5.78 9.46 1.77
C ARG A 146 4.65 10.44 1.40
N PRO A 147 3.40 10.23 1.87
CA PRO A 147 2.30 11.17 1.62
C PRO A 147 2.53 12.53 2.29
N PRO A 148 2.02 13.62 1.67
CA PRO A 148 2.05 14.96 2.26
C PRO A 148 1.22 15.07 3.54
N TYR A 149 0.21 14.20 3.71
CA TYR A 149 -0.68 14.19 4.87
C TYR A 149 -0.54 12.87 5.64
N SER A 150 0.53 12.73 6.41
CA SER A 150 0.65 11.65 7.40
C SER A 150 0.32 12.20 8.79
N CYS A 151 -0.97 12.31 9.09
CA CYS A 151 -1.46 12.67 10.42
C CYS A 151 -2.93 12.28 10.61
N CYS A 152 -3.14 11.42 11.60
CA CYS A 152 -4.34 11.27 12.43
C CYS A 152 -5.71 11.50 11.77
N ILE A 153 -6.43 10.40 11.55
CA ILE A 153 -7.87 10.31 11.83
C ILE A 153 -8.04 9.33 13.00
#